data_AF-A0A0Q2MGY9-F1
#
_entry.id   AF-A0A0Q2MGY9-F1
#
_cell.length_a   1.000
_cell.length_b   1.000
_cell.length_c   1.000
_cell.angle_alpha   90.00
_cell.angle_beta   90.00
_cell.angle_gamma   90.00
#
_symmetry.space_group_name_H-M   'P 1'
#
loop_
_entity.id
_entity.type
_entity.pdbx_description
1 polymer ?
#
loop_
_entity_poly.entity_id
_entity_poly.type
_entity_poly.pdbx_seq_one_letter_code
_entity_poly.pdbx_strand_id
1 'polypeptide(L)'
;MIKQVELDWSQGLKIENDFFPEDKLGRVRYATFLTKLLASQGCDKARDAGDQKRNYVLNLNAEWGAGKTYFLKRWSEDIKEHYPVVYVDAWKKDYSDDPLMTVVSSIIEQLRTQAGKDKESTEFKVPRKLIGLLKAAAPGIGRGLFKRYVGIDPVVVMNADDDNENIGSLKGKDGEDIVDENGKPIDMSFAASEAVKYLIDEHDAKTAAIESLKKSVFEWVSAVVGLKNKELPAFIFIDELDRCRPSYAVEMLETIKHIFDIDGVVFVVATDTEQLQHAVKAVYGEGFDAKIYLGRFFNSRYSLKAPNLENFLEVHSDASKLTGDYLKDLNIEVLPFNADAKVTLRNMSVILDAFKVSARTAIQIADRVVATISNMPRGSKIDILMLTALLCIKEKDHNLFDEIVSGKFERVVQNGDSKKIIYLNDFLETYIPESSHMRHLEMHFDPQEYAPNFNIYSYQNAISNPYTSGVYRFYLLEYLQEVFSSHFDSTGKSLSGIFFIGESRRSPAQEQTPLEKLCKTLYEEYKKHQYDADAQTSGVPALLWVKFFYIRNKFESIDMDEYKDFVELASPLDWMGKDELPEID
;
A
#
# COMPACT_ATOMS: atom_id res chain seq x y z
N MET A 1 1.89 -35.62 12.45
CA MET A 1 0.83 -34.62 12.21
C MET A 1 1.24 -33.33 12.89
N ILE A 2 1.22 -32.21 12.16
CA ILE A 2 1.45 -30.87 12.72
C ILE A 2 0.20 -30.49 13.54
N LYS A 3 0.40 -29.99 14.76
CA LYS A 3 -0.70 -29.58 15.63
C LYS A 3 -1.48 -28.44 14.94
N GLN A 4 -2.80 -28.58 14.86
CA GLN A 4 -3.63 -27.56 14.24
C GLN A 4 -3.75 -26.40 15.24
N VAL A 5 -3.05 -25.29 14.95
CA VAL A 5 -3.19 -24.05 15.72
C VAL A 5 -4.47 -23.37 15.25
N GLU A 6 -5.41 -23.22 16.17
CA GLU A 6 -6.64 -22.47 15.94
C GLU A 6 -6.37 -21.01 16.31
N LEU A 7 -6.56 -20.11 15.34
CA LEU A 7 -6.36 -18.68 15.50
C LEU A 7 -7.73 -18.00 15.51
N ASP A 8 -7.99 -17.12 16.47
CA ASP A 8 -9.25 -16.40 16.59
C ASP A 8 -9.00 -14.89 16.72
N TRP A 9 -9.35 -14.16 15.66
CA TRP A 9 -9.24 -12.69 15.61
C TRP A 9 -10.59 -11.98 15.66
N SER A 10 -11.62 -12.65 16.18
CA SER A 10 -12.95 -12.08 16.37
C SER A 10 -13.00 -10.96 17.41
N GLN A 11 -11.98 -10.83 18.25
CA GLN A 11 -11.87 -9.80 19.29
C GLN A 11 -10.59 -8.98 19.15
N GLY A 12 -10.65 -7.73 19.61
CA GLY A 12 -9.47 -6.88 19.76
C GLY A 12 -8.53 -7.41 20.85
N LEU A 13 -7.23 -7.18 20.67
CA LEU A 13 -6.17 -7.64 21.55
C LEU A 13 -5.16 -6.52 21.79
N LYS A 14 -4.70 -6.35 23.02
CA LYS A 14 -3.58 -5.46 23.34
C LYS A 14 -2.28 -6.24 23.24
N ILE A 15 -1.38 -5.78 22.37
CA ILE A 15 -0.04 -6.37 22.19
C ILE A 15 0.97 -5.30 22.53
N GLU A 16 1.79 -5.54 23.56
CA GLU A 16 2.69 -4.53 24.14
C GLU A 16 1.88 -3.31 24.62
N ASN A 17 2.16 -2.12 24.07
CA ASN A 17 1.48 -0.87 24.41
C ASN A 17 0.32 -0.52 23.48
N ASP A 18 0.17 -1.24 22.36
CA ASP A 18 -0.76 -0.88 21.29
C ASP A 18 -2.01 -1.77 21.32
N PHE A 19 -3.17 -1.17 21.01
CA PHE A 19 -4.42 -1.92 20.84
C PHE A 19 -4.62 -2.29 19.36
N PHE A 20 -4.80 -3.59 19.09
CA PHE A 20 -5.11 -4.10 17.77
C PHE A 20 -6.60 -4.49 17.71
N PRO A 21 -7.38 -3.91 16.78
CA PRO A 21 -8.82 -4.19 16.68
C PRO A 21 -9.12 -5.63 16.22
N GLU A 22 -10.39 -5.99 16.17
CA GLU A 22 -10.88 -7.23 15.56
C GLU A 22 -10.60 -7.31 14.05
N ASP A 23 -10.54 -8.53 13.50
CA ASP A 23 -10.23 -8.76 12.09
C ASP A 23 -11.41 -8.51 11.15
N LYS A 24 -11.53 -7.26 10.70
CA LYS A 24 -12.47 -6.85 9.65
C LYS A 24 -11.99 -7.12 8.23
N LEU A 25 -10.74 -7.58 8.08
CA LEU A 25 -10.08 -7.80 6.79
C LEU A 25 -10.07 -9.29 6.38
N GLY A 26 -10.60 -10.17 7.22
CA GLY A 26 -10.60 -11.62 7.00
C GLY A 26 -9.18 -12.16 6.82
N ARG A 27 -8.25 -11.67 7.64
CA ARG A 27 -6.83 -11.99 7.63
C ARG A 27 -6.49 -13.24 8.43
N VAL A 28 -7.28 -13.62 9.43
CA VAL A 28 -7.05 -14.81 10.27
C VAL A 28 -6.88 -16.06 9.42
N ARG A 29 -7.67 -16.23 8.34
CA ARG A 29 -7.55 -17.35 7.40
C ARG A 29 -6.18 -17.44 6.73
N TYR A 30 -5.53 -16.30 6.46
CA TYR A 30 -4.19 -16.26 5.88
C TYR A 30 -3.14 -16.65 6.91
N ALA A 31 -3.27 -16.15 8.15
CA ALA A 31 -2.39 -16.54 9.25
C ALA A 31 -2.49 -18.06 9.53
N THR A 32 -3.71 -18.62 9.54
CA THR A 32 -3.93 -20.07 9.74
C THR A 32 -3.28 -20.88 8.62
N PHE A 33 -3.51 -20.49 7.36
CA PHE A 33 -2.91 -21.16 6.20
C PHE A 33 -1.38 -21.08 6.23
N LEU A 34 -0.82 -19.88 6.44
CA LEU A 34 0.62 -19.66 6.45
C LEU A 34 1.29 -20.36 7.62
N THR A 35 0.68 -20.37 8.81
CA THR A 35 1.20 -21.13 9.96
C THR A 35 1.36 -22.59 9.61
N LYS A 36 0.32 -23.22 9.04
CA LYS A 36 0.36 -24.64 8.66
C LYS A 36 1.39 -24.91 7.56
N LEU A 37 1.41 -24.07 6.52
CA LEU A 37 2.35 -24.20 5.41
C LEU A 37 3.80 -24.10 5.93
N LEU A 38 4.11 -23.03 6.65
CA LEU A 38 5.46 -22.75 7.11
C LEU A 38 5.93 -23.73 8.18
N ALA A 39 5.06 -24.16 9.09
CA ALA A 39 5.38 -25.21 10.03
C ALA A 39 5.79 -26.49 9.30
N SER A 40 5.04 -26.89 8.26
CA SER A 40 5.36 -28.06 7.44
C SER A 40 6.64 -27.92 6.61
N GLN A 41 6.97 -26.71 6.18
CA GLN A 41 8.20 -26.47 5.44
C GLN A 41 9.42 -26.55 6.36
N GLY A 42 9.35 -25.91 7.53
CA GLY A 42 10.46 -25.83 8.47
C GLY A 42 10.69 -27.08 9.31
N CYS A 43 9.64 -27.83 9.66
CA CYS A 43 9.78 -29.09 10.39
C CYS A 43 8.70 -30.11 10.00
N ASP A 44 9.09 -31.23 9.40
CA ASP A 44 8.18 -32.32 9.08
C ASP A 44 8.76 -33.67 9.49
N LYS A 45 8.13 -34.28 10.50
CA LYS A 45 8.51 -35.59 11.04
C LYS A 45 8.30 -36.74 10.05
N ALA A 46 7.54 -36.52 8.97
CA ALA A 46 7.35 -37.52 7.92
C ALA A 46 8.53 -37.60 6.94
N ARG A 47 9.46 -36.63 6.97
CA ARG A 47 10.69 -36.66 6.16
C ARG A 47 11.74 -37.59 6.77
N ASP A 48 12.72 -37.96 5.95
CA ASP A 48 13.87 -38.76 6.36
C ASP A 48 14.61 -38.10 7.54
N ALA A 49 15.20 -38.90 8.44
CA ALA A 49 15.74 -38.45 9.72
C ALA A 49 16.77 -37.30 9.63
N GLY A 50 17.51 -37.20 8.50
CA GLY A 50 18.48 -36.12 8.25
C GLY A 50 17.88 -34.85 7.63
N ASP A 51 16.59 -34.85 7.30
CA ASP A 51 15.91 -33.80 6.51
C ASP A 51 14.56 -33.36 7.14
N GLN A 52 14.31 -33.80 8.37
CA GLN A 52 13.10 -33.43 9.13
C GLN A 52 13.02 -31.94 9.42
N LYS A 53 14.16 -31.26 9.48
CA LYS A 53 14.26 -29.83 9.74
C LYS A 53 14.85 -29.18 8.50
N ARG A 54 14.22 -28.12 8.03
CA ARG A 54 14.75 -27.26 6.97
C ARG A 54 14.58 -25.81 7.38
N ASN A 55 15.33 -24.94 6.73
CA ASN A 55 15.06 -23.53 6.74
C ASN A 55 14.00 -23.16 5.69
N TYR A 56 13.30 -22.05 5.92
CA TYR A 56 12.40 -21.48 4.92
C TYR A 56 12.29 -19.98 5.08
N VAL A 57 12.33 -19.23 3.98
CA VAL A 57 12.22 -17.77 3.95
C VAL A 57 11.03 -17.38 3.07
N LEU A 58 9.99 -16.86 3.71
CA LEU A 58 8.81 -16.32 3.05
C LEU A 58 8.92 -14.81 2.92
N ASN A 59 8.76 -14.28 1.72
CA ASN A 59 8.43 -12.87 1.53
C ASN A 59 6.92 -12.67 1.66
N LEU A 60 6.49 -11.85 2.60
CA LEU A 60 5.11 -11.41 2.74
C LEU A 60 4.94 -10.03 2.09
N ASN A 61 4.37 -10.00 0.88
CA ASN A 61 4.21 -8.79 0.11
C ASN A 61 2.86 -8.11 0.38
N ALA A 62 2.87 -6.80 0.64
CA ALA A 62 1.67 -5.96 0.55
C ALA A 62 2.06 -4.48 0.41
N GLU A 63 1.16 -3.69 -0.18
CA GLU A 63 1.33 -2.25 -0.30
C GLU A 63 1.33 -1.55 1.08
N TRP A 64 1.86 -0.33 1.12
CA TRP A 64 1.74 0.54 2.29
C TRP A 64 0.27 0.80 2.68
N GLY A 65 -0.01 0.74 3.99
CA GLY A 65 -1.36 0.88 4.53
C GLY A 65 -2.25 -0.36 4.42
N ALA A 66 -1.80 -1.46 3.78
CA ALA A 66 -2.62 -2.68 3.64
C ALA A 66 -2.75 -3.54 4.92
N GLY A 67 -2.18 -3.07 6.05
CA GLY A 67 -2.25 -3.75 7.36
C GLY A 67 -1.19 -4.83 7.59
N LYS A 68 0.01 -4.72 7.00
CA LYS A 68 1.13 -5.68 7.20
C LYS A 68 1.50 -5.85 8.68
N THR A 69 1.76 -4.74 9.37
CA THR A 69 2.14 -4.72 10.80
C THR A 69 1.04 -5.28 11.69
N TYR A 70 -0.23 -4.93 11.42
CA TYR A 70 -1.39 -5.54 12.08
C TYR A 70 -1.38 -7.06 11.92
N PHE A 71 -1.24 -7.54 10.68
CA PHE A 71 -1.25 -8.96 10.36
C PHE A 71 -0.09 -9.71 11.04
N LEU A 72 1.14 -9.19 10.93
CA LEU A 72 2.32 -9.83 11.50
C LEU A 72 2.29 -9.84 13.03
N LYS A 73 1.93 -8.74 13.68
CA LYS A 73 1.89 -8.69 15.16
C LYS A 73 0.83 -9.66 15.70
N ARG A 74 -0.41 -9.61 15.20
CA ARG A 74 -1.49 -10.56 15.58
C ARG A 74 -1.07 -12.00 15.34
N TRP A 75 -0.49 -12.29 14.17
CA TRP A 75 -0.05 -13.64 13.83
C TRP A 75 1.09 -14.13 14.74
N SER A 76 2.10 -13.29 14.96
CA SER A 76 3.25 -13.63 15.79
C SER A 76 2.84 -13.88 17.25
N GLU A 77 1.90 -13.11 17.79
CA GLU A 77 1.46 -13.26 19.19
C GLU A 77 0.65 -14.54 19.39
N ASP A 78 -0.30 -14.86 18.50
CA ASP A 78 -1.13 -16.07 18.66
C ASP A 78 -0.33 -17.37 18.53
N ILE A 79 0.65 -17.43 17.63
CA ILE A 79 1.45 -18.65 17.45
C ILE A 79 2.55 -18.80 18.51
N LYS A 80 2.79 -17.76 19.32
CA LYS A 80 3.82 -17.72 20.37
C LYS A 80 3.59 -18.72 21.49
N GLU A 81 2.37 -19.16 21.73
CA GLU A 81 2.09 -20.24 22.67
C GLU A 81 2.55 -21.60 22.14
N HIS A 82 2.57 -21.76 20.82
CA HIS A 82 2.79 -23.03 20.15
C HIS A 82 4.22 -23.21 19.64
N TYR A 83 4.88 -22.12 19.22
CA TYR A 83 6.21 -22.12 18.61
C TYR A 83 7.14 -21.10 19.29
N PRO A 84 8.48 -21.25 19.19
CA PRO A 84 9.40 -20.15 19.43
C PRO A 84 9.14 -19.05 18.40
N VAL A 85 8.92 -17.82 18.85
CA VAL A 85 8.59 -16.70 17.94
C VAL A 85 9.47 -15.50 18.24
N VAL A 86 10.04 -14.89 17.20
CA VAL A 86 10.75 -13.62 17.29
C VAL A 86 10.10 -12.63 16.36
N TYR A 87 9.92 -11.38 16.79
CA TYR A 87 9.47 -10.27 15.96
C TYR A 87 10.53 -9.16 15.94
N VAL A 88 11.00 -8.80 14.74
CA VAL A 88 12.02 -7.77 14.51
C VAL A 88 11.42 -6.66 13.66
N ASP A 89 11.30 -5.48 14.25
CA ASP A 89 11.03 -4.23 13.53
C ASP A 89 12.37 -3.69 13.00
N ALA A 90 12.56 -3.76 11.68
CA ALA A 90 13.79 -3.37 11.01
C ALA A 90 14.02 -1.84 11.07
N TRP A 91 12.94 -1.08 10.94
CA TRP A 91 12.98 0.37 10.83
C TRP A 91 13.32 1.03 12.16
N LYS A 92 12.74 0.56 13.27
CA LYS A 92 13.08 1.05 14.62
C LYS A 92 14.55 0.90 15.00
N LYS A 93 15.33 0.10 14.27
CA LYS A 93 16.73 -0.18 14.56
C LYS A 93 17.68 0.20 13.42
N ASP A 94 17.22 0.99 12.45
CA ASP A 94 17.98 1.38 11.26
C ASP A 94 19.09 2.43 11.51
N TYR A 95 19.19 2.93 12.75
CA TYR A 95 20.29 3.80 13.21
C TYR A 95 21.57 3.02 13.54
N SER A 96 21.51 1.69 13.58
CA SER A 96 22.68 0.84 13.84
C SER A 96 23.52 0.68 12.58
N ASP A 97 24.85 0.82 12.70
CA ASP A 97 25.79 0.59 11.59
C ASP A 97 25.95 -0.89 11.20
N ASP A 98 25.29 -1.82 11.93
CA ASP A 98 25.41 -3.26 11.71
C ASP A 98 24.02 -3.94 11.73
N PRO A 99 23.38 -4.13 10.56
CA PRO A 99 22.06 -4.74 10.46
C PRO A 99 22.02 -6.19 10.97
N LEU A 100 23.09 -6.97 10.77
CA LEU A 100 23.14 -8.37 11.19
C LEU A 100 23.13 -8.49 12.71
N MET A 101 24.00 -7.74 13.38
CA MET A 101 24.07 -7.77 14.85
C MET A 101 22.78 -7.27 15.48
N THR A 102 22.15 -6.29 14.85
CA THR A 102 20.86 -5.76 15.26
C THR A 102 19.77 -6.83 15.25
N VAL A 103 19.71 -7.63 14.18
CA VAL A 103 18.75 -8.73 14.04
C VAL A 103 19.07 -9.88 14.99
N VAL A 104 20.33 -10.32 15.03
CA VAL A 104 20.71 -11.47 15.86
C VAL A 104 20.58 -11.17 17.35
N SER A 105 20.99 -9.98 17.80
CA SER A 105 20.78 -9.57 19.19
C SER A 105 19.30 -9.59 19.56
N SER A 106 18.43 -9.12 18.66
CA SER A 106 16.96 -9.17 18.84
C SER A 106 16.45 -10.60 18.94
N ILE A 107 16.92 -11.51 18.06
CA ILE A 107 16.56 -12.93 18.08
C ILE A 107 16.97 -13.57 19.40
N ILE A 108 18.22 -13.41 19.80
CA ILE A 108 18.77 -14.01 21.01
C ILE A 108 18.06 -13.47 22.25
N GLU A 109 17.84 -12.15 22.35
CA GLU A 109 17.16 -11.54 23.49
C GLU A 109 15.73 -12.09 23.66
N GLN A 110 14.97 -12.19 22.57
CA GLN A 110 13.59 -12.67 22.63
C GLN A 110 13.48 -14.17 22.89
N LEU A 111 14.36 -14.99 22.30
CA LEU A 111 14.41 -16.43 22.56
C LEU A 111 14.86 -16.71 24.02
N ARG A 112 15.86 -15.98 24.52
CA ARG A 112 16.31 -16.07 25.91
C ARG A 112 15.18 -15.76 26.89
N THR A 113 14.43 -14.68 26.62
CA THR A 113 13.27 -14.29 27.44
C THR A 113 12.20 -15.39 27.43
N GLN A 114 11.93 -15.98 26.27
CA GLN A 114 10.99 -17.11 26.16
C GLN A 114 11.47 -18.37 26.90
N ALA A 115 12.78 -18.58 26.98
CA ALA A 115 13.40 -19.64 27.77
C ALA A 115 13.42 -19.34 29.28
N GLY A 116 12.86 -18.20 29.74
CA GLY A 116 12.74 -17.87 31.15
C GLY A 116 14.08 -17.51 31.83
N LYS A 117 15.09 -17.10 31.06
CA LYS A 117 16.37 -16.62 31.61
C LYS A 117 16.39 -15.09 31.65
N ASP A 118 16.54 -14.50 32.84
CA ASP A 118 16.64 -13.03 33.03
C ASP A 118 17.86 -12.41 32.34
N LYS A 119 17.77 -11.10 32.02
CA LYS A 119 18.83 -10.29 31.39
C LYS A 119 20.16 -10.31 32.16
N GLU A 120 20.14 -10.56 33.47
CA GLU A 120 21.32 -10.53 34.34
C GLU A 120 22.11 -11.83 34.47
N SER A 121 21.65 -12.97 33.89
CA SER A 121 22.47 -14.18 33.92
C SER A 121 23.72 -14.03 33.03
N THR A 122 24.90 -14.17 33.63
CA THR A 122 26.24 -13.87 33.08
C THR A 122 26.72 -14.78 31.94
N GLU A 123 25.84 -15.48 31.23
CA GLU A 123 26.22 -16.53 30.27
C GLU A 123 26.43 -16.06 28.82
N PHE A 124 26.10 -14.81 28.45
CA PHE A 124 26.33 -14.33 27.08
C PHE A 124 27.06 -12.99 27.03
N LYS A 125 28.38 -13.05 26.88
CA LYS A 125 29.17 -11.94 26.31
C LYS A 125 29.29 -12.21 24.82
N VAL A 126 28.67 -11.37 23.99
CA VAL A 126 28.97 -11.32 22.55
C VAL A 126 30.49 -11.27 22.39
N PRO A 127 31.13 -12.21 21.67
CA PRO A 127 32.58 -12.20 21.54
C PRO A 127 33.02 -10.88 20.93
N ARG A 128 33.91 -10.11 21.60
CA ARG A 128 34.41 -8.83 21.07
C ARG A 128 35.00 -8.94 19.66
N LYS A 129 35.49 -10.12 19.28
CA LYS A 129 35.96 -10.43 17.91
C LYS A 129 34.85 -10.35 16.86
N LEU A 130 33.61 -10.68 17.21
CA LEU A 130 32.45 -10.64 16.32
C LEU A 130 32.05 -9.20 15.96
N ILE A 131 32.13 -8.29 16.94
CA ILE A 131 31.85 -6.84 16.79
C ILE A 131 32.90 -6.17 15.87
N GLY A 132 34.14 -6.64 15.90
CA GLY A 132 35.22 -6.14 15.04
C GLY A 132 35.11 -6.61 13.58
N LEU A 133 34.73 -7.87 13.37
CA LEU A 133 34.67 -8.50 12.04
C LEU A 133 33.41 -8.10 11.23
N LEU A 134 32.31 -7.78 11.90
CA LEU A 134 31.07 -7.36 11.22
C LEU A 134 31.12 -5.88 10.81
N LYS A 135 31.84 -5.02 11.53
CA LYS A 135 32.17 -3.67 11.06
C LYS A 135 33.05 -3.64 9.81
N ALA A 136 33.85 -4.67 9.57
CA ALA A 136 34.63 -4.82 8.34
C ALA A 136 33.81 -5.40 7.18
N ALA A 137 32.59 -5.90 7.45
CA ALA A 137 31.75 -6.62 6.51
C ALA A 137 30.69 -5.78 5.78
N ALA A 138 30.50 -4.50 6.13
CA ALA A 138 29.55 -3.59 5.50
C ALA A 138 29.97 -3.27 4.06
N PRO A 139 29.33 -3.85 3.02
CA PRO A 139 29.63 -3.51 1.64
C PRO A 139 28.68 -2.39 1.22
N GLY A 140 29.06 -1.13 1.44
CA GLY A 140 28.23 0.00 1.02
C GLY A 140 28.93 1.36 1.11
N ILE A 141 29.17 1.98 -0.05
CA ILE A 141 29.62 3.38 -0.24
C ILE A 141 31.12 3.64 0.08
N GLY A 142 32.02 2.89 -0.58
CA GLY A 142 33.46 3.14 -0.51
C GLY A 142 34.21 3.06 -1.84
N ARG A 143 33.50 2.95 -2.97
CA ARG A 143 34.12 2.69 -4.29
C ARG A 143 35.00 3.84 -4.81
N GLY A 144 35.01 4.99 -4.13
CA GLY A 144 35.81 6.16 -4.48
C GLY A 144 37.09 6.40 -3.66
N LEU A 145 37.31 5.70 -2.54
CA LEU A 145 38.40 6.04 -1.62
C LEU A 145 39.60 5.09 -1.64
N PHE A 146 39.45 3.86 -2.13
CA PHE A 146 40.57 2.91 -2.21
C PHE A 146 41.63 3.30 -3.25
N LYS A 147 41.21 4.05 -4.28
CA LYS A 147 42.07 4.51 -5.40
C LYS A 147 43.16 5.51 -4.96
N ARG A 148 43.02 6.11 -3.77
CA ARG A 148 43.89 7.21 -3.31
C ARG A 148 44.93 6.80 -2.26
N TYR A 149 44.80 5.63 -1.63
CA TYR A 149 45.70 5.20 -0.56
C TYR A 149 46.59 4.00 -0.91
N VAL A 150 46.16 3.12 -1.82
CA VAL A 150 46.88 1.85 -2.06
C VAL A 150 47.35 1.68 -3.51
N GLY A 151 46.83 2.46 -4.46
CA GLY A 151 47.35 2.48 -5.84
C GLY A 151 47.23 1.17 -6.64
N ILE A 152 46.55 0.15 -6.11
CA ILE A 152 46.38 -1.15 -6.75
C ILE A 152 44.92 -1.35 -7.14
N ASP A 153 44.69 -1.67 -8.41
CA ASP A 153 43.37 -1.91 -9.00
C ASP A 153 42.93 -3.37 -8.72
N PRO A 154 41.85 -3.61 -7.94
CA PRO A 154 41.41 -4.95 -7.55
C PRO A 154 40.99 -5.83 -8.74
N VAL A 155 40.72 -5.22 -9.91
CA VAL A 155 40.29 -5.94 -11.12
C VAL A 155 41.45 -6.72 -11.76
N VAL A 156 42.71 -6.37 -11.48
CA VAL A 156 43.88 -7.11 -12.00
C VAL A 156 44.13 -8.40 -11.23
N VAL A 157 43.80 -8.44 -9.93
CA VAL A 157 44.01 -9.61 -9.07
C VAL A 157 42.91 -10.66 -9.28
N MET A 158 41.71 -10.24 -9.68
CA MET A 158 40.57 -11.17 -9.91
C MET A 158 40.59 -11.87 -11.28
N ASN A 159 41.47 -11.47 -12.21
CA ASN A 159 41.59 -12.06 -13.55
C ASN A 159 42.93 -12.80 -13.76
N ALA A 160 43.66 -13.12 -12.69
CA ALA A 160 44.77 -14.06 -12.79
C ALA A 160 44.18 -15.47 -12.76
N ASP A 161 44.11 -16.11 -13.93
CA ASP A 161 43.70 -17.50 -14.07
C ASP A 161 44.50 -18.40 -13.11
N ASP A 162 43.77 -19.29 -12.42
CA ASP A 162 44.30 -20.45 -11.70
C ASP A 162 45.13 -21.29 -12.68
N ASP A 163 46.46 -21.15 -12.62
CA ASP A 163 47.48 -22.17 -12.89
C ASP A 163 48.84 -21.50 -13.20
N ASN A 164 49.54 -21.03 -12.16
CA ASN A 164 51.01 -21.05 -12.15
C ASN A 164 51.58 -20.72 -10.76
N GLU A 165 52.20 -21.71 -10.13
CA GLU A 165 53.20 -21.51 -9.08
C GLU A 165 54.46 -20.85 -9.68
N ASN A 166 54.43 -19.53 -9.88
CA ASN A 166 55.58 -18.62 -9.82
C ASN A 166 55.11 -17.20 -10.13
N ILE A 167 54.95 -16.39 -9.08
CA ILE A 167 54.85 -14.94 -9.23
C ILE A 167 56.27 -14.43 -9.53
N GLY A 168 56.62 -14.42 -10.82
CA GLY A 168 57.88 -13.87 -11.32
C GLY A 168 57.93 -12.34 -11.20
N SER A 169 59.15 -11.80 -11.18
CA SER A 169 59.44 -10.37 -11.07
C SER A 169 58.73 -9.55 -12.16
N LEU A 170 58.21 -8.37 -11.77
CA LEU A 170 57.57 -7.43 -12.68
C LEU A 170 58.60 -6.85 -13.65
N LYS A 171 58.32 -6.99 -14.94
CA LYS A 171 59.07 -6.32 -16.02
C LYS A 171 58.44 -4.96 -16.34
N GLY A 172 59.26 -3.92 -16.45
CA GLY A 172 58.87 -2.61 -16.94
C GLY A 172 58.41 -2.65 -18.40
N LYS A 173 57.94 -1.52 -18.94
CA LYS A 173 57.41 -1.40 -20.33
C LYS A 173 58.42 -1.79 -21.43
N ASP A 174 59.69 -1.97 -21.05
CA ASP A 174 60.80 -2.30 -21.94
C ASP A 174 61.30 -3.74 -21.73
N GLY A 175 60.69 -4.51 -20.82
CA GLY A 175 61.01 -5.93 -20.59
C GLY A 175 62.09 -6.24 -19.54
N GLU A 176 62.58 -5.25 -18.78
CA GLU A 176 63.56 -5.42 -17.69
C GLU A 176 62.92 -5.31 -16.29
N ASP A 177 63.49 -5.99 -15.30
CA ASP A 177 62.98 -6.06 -13.92
C ASP A 177 63.01 -4.69 -13.21
N ILE A 178 61.95 -4.37 -12.45
CA ILE A 178 61.88 -3.13 -11.66
C ILE A 178 62.80 -3.27 -10.43
N VAL A 179 63.83 -2.44 -10.36
CA VAL A 179 64.85 -2.42 -9.30
C VAL A 179 64.66 -1.23 -8.35
N ASP A 180 65.06 -1.39 -7.08
CA ASP A 180 65.13 -0.30 -6.11
C ASP A 180 66.30 0.68 -6.40
N GLU A 181 66.44 1.75 -5.60
CA GLU A 181 67.53 2.74 -5.71
C GLU A 181 68.95 2.13 -5.57
N ASN A 182 69.06 0.85 -5.16
CA ASN A 182 70.30 0.11 -5.02
C ASN A 182 70.46 -1.02 -6.05
N GLY A 183 69.60 -1.10 -7.06
CA GLY A 183 69.70 -2.08 -8.16
C GLY A 183 69.23 -3.50 -7.80
N LYS A 184 68.46 -3.68 -6.72
CA LYS A 184 67.93 -4.99 -6.31
C LYS A 184 66.46 -5.13 -6.75
N PRO A 185 66.05 -6.28 -7.34
CA PRO A 185 64.66 -6.48 -7.73
C PRO A 185 63.72 -6.41 -6.51
N ILE A 186 62.66 -5.63 -6.64
CA ILE A 186 61.68 -5.41 -5.57
C ILE A 186 60.76 -6.64 -5.49
N ASP A 187 60.90 -7.42 -4.42
CA ASP A 187 60.10 -8.62 -4.18
C ASP A 187 58.72 -8.26 -3.56
N MET A 188 57.73 -8.04 -4.42
CA MET A 188 56.33 -7.80 -4.03
C MET A 188 55.57 -9.10 -3.68
N SER A 189 56.18 -10.29 -3.86
CA SER A 189 55.52 -11.57 -3.58
C SER A 189 55.30 -11.80 -2.08
N PHE A 190 56.18 -11.28 -1.23
CA PHE A 190 56.01 -11.38 0.23
C PHE A 190 54.87 -10.48 0.74
N ALA A 191 54.73 -9.26 0.22
CA ALA A 191 53.65 -8.34 0.60
C ALA A 191 52.27 -8.80 0.07
N ALA A 192 52.23 -9.37 -1.14
CA ALA A 192 51.01 -9.95 -1.71
C ALA A 192 50.56 -11.21 -0.95
N SER A 193 51.49 -12.09 -0.56
CA SER A 193 51.17 -13.32 0.18
C SER A 193 50.68 -13.05 1.60
N GLU A 194 51.25 -12.09 2.33
CA GLU A 194 50.74 -11.66 3.64
C GLU A 194 49.37 -10.97 3.54
N ALA A 195 49.13 -10.17 2.49
CA ALA A 195 47.82 -9.57 2.25
C ALA A 195 46.74 -10.62 1.92
N VAL A 196 47.08 -11.62 1.09
CA VAL A 196 46.18 -12.74 0.76
C VAL A 196 45.91 -13.60 2.00
N LYS A 197 46.94 -13.88 2.79
CA LYS A 197 46.80 -14.65 4.03
C LYS A 197 45.96 -13.91 5.07
N TYR A 198 46.15 -12.60 5.21
CA TYR A 198 45.31 -11.75 6.07
C TYR A 198 43.84 -11.74 5.61
N LEU A 199 43.58 -11.65 4.30
CA LEU A 199 42.22 -11.72 3.75
C LEU A 199 41.57 -13.10 3.94
N ILE A 200 42.34 -14.19 3.82
CA ILE A 200 41.89 -15.55 4.09
C ILE A 200 41.59 -15.72 5.59
N ASP A 201 42.50 -15.29 6.46
CA ASP A 201 42.32 -15.36 7.92
C ASP A 201 41.11 -14.53 8.39
N GLU A 202 40.87 -13.37 7.78
CA GLU A 202 39.70 -12.52 8.03
C GLU A 202 38.41 -13.18 7.54
N HIS A 203 38.44 -13.83 6.37
CA HIS A 203 37.30 -14.57 5.82
C HIS A 203 36.94 -15.81 6.65
N ASP A 204 37.93 -16.59 7.06
CA ASP A 204 37.76 -17.79 7.89
C ASP A 204 37.25 -17.41 9.28
N ALA A 205 37.80 -16.35 9.87
CA ALA A 205 37.32 -15.83 11.15
C ALA A 205 35.87 -15.35 11.06
N LYS A 206 35.46 -14.72 9.96
CA LYS A 206 34.08 -14.26 9.70
C LYS A 206 33.11 -15.43 9.52
N THR A 207 33.50 -16.45 8.77
CA THR A 207 32.69 -17.66 8.57
C THR A 207 32.47 -18.39 9.89
N ALA A 208 33.53 -18.62 10.67
CA ALA A 208 33.43 -19.25 11.99
C ALA A 208 32.55 -18.46 12.96
N ALA A 209 32.59 -17.12 12.87
CA ALA A 209 31.74 -16.22 13.62
C ALA A 209 30.25 -16.41 13.31
N ILE A 210 29.90 -16.50 12.02
CA ILE A 210 28.51 -16.73 11.56
C ILE A 210 28.03 -18.13 11.97
N GLU A 211 28.86 -19.16 11.83
CA GLU A 211 28.52 -20.51 12.28
C GLU A 211 28.26 -20.56 13.79
N SER A 212 29.08 -19.87 14.59
CA SER A 212 28.88 -19.74 16.04
C SER A 212 27.57 -19.05 16.39
N LEU A 213 27.21 -17.98 15.65
CA LEU A 213 25.92 -17.30 15.78
C LEU A 213 24.75 -18.24 15.48
N LYS A 214 24.79 -18.94 14.34
CA LYS A 214 23.76 -19.91 13.94
C LYS A 214 23.55 -20.98 15.01
N LYS A 215 24.65 -21.54 15.51
CA LYS A 215 24.64 -22.54 16.59
C LYS A 215 23.99 -21.98 17.86
N SER A 216 24.37 -20.77 18.26
CA SER A 216 23.79 -20.11 19.43
C SER A 216 22.29 -19.90 19.29
N VAL A 217 21.81 -19.40 18.14
CA VAL A 217 20.38 -19.25 17.87
C VAL A 217 19.67 -20.61 17.97
N PHE A 218 20.23 -21.67 17.37
CA PHE A 218 19.66 -23.00 17.42
C PHE A 218 19.60 -23.60 18.84
N GLU A 219 20.63 -23.37 19.66
CA GLU A 219 20.66 -23.77 21.07
C GLU A 219 19.54 -23.08 21.86
N TRP A 220 19.32 -21.78 21.63
CA TRP A 220 18.21 -21.05 22.25
C TRP A 220 16.85 -21.54 21.78
N VAL A 221 16.67 -21.80 20.49
CA VAL A 221 15.44 -22.42 19.95
C VAL A 221 15.18 -23.75 20.65
N SER A 222 16.21 -24.59 20.78
CA SER A 222 16.09 -25.90 21.44
C SER A 222 15.74 -25.77 22.92
N ALA A 223 16.29 -24.78 23.62
CA ALA A 223 15.94 -24.49 25.01
C ALA A 223 14.48 -24.05 25.17
N VAL A 224 13.99 -23.18 24.29
CA VAL A 224 12.58 -22.73 24.30
C VAL A 224 11.62 -23.89 24.04
N VAL A 225 11.94 -24.75 23.08
CA VAL A 225 11.17 -25.97 22.75
C VAL A 225 11.11 -26.91 23.97
N GLY A 226 12.26 -27.16 24.62
CA GLY A 226 12.36 -28.08 25.75
C GLY A 226 11.66 -27.61 27.03
N LEU A 227 11.60 -26.30 27.28
CA LEU A 227 11.05 -25.75 28.53
C LEU A 227 9.54 -25.49 28.50
N LYS A 228 8.95 -25.22 27.32
CA LYS A 228 7.56 -24.73 27.21
C LYS A 228 6.62 -25.62 26.39
N ASN A 229 7.00 -26.87 26.11
CA ASN A 229 6.21 -27.80 25.30
C ASN A 229 5.81 -27.21 23.93
N LYS A 230 6.68 -26.34 23.39
CA LYS A 230 6.53 -25.71 22.08
C LYS A 230 7.04 -26.65 21.00
N GLU A 231 6.57 -26.47 19.78
CA GLU A 231 6.98 -27.27 18.62
C GLU A 231 7.98 -26.49 17.74
N LEU A 232 8.69 -27.21 16.87
CA LEU A 232 9.46 -26.63 15.77
C LEU A 232 8.54 -26.44 14.55
N PRO A 233 8.84 -25.50 13.65
CA PRO A 233 10.03 -24.63 13.61
C PRO A 233 9.92 -23.38 14.50
N ALA A 234 11.03 -22.68 14.71
CA ALA A 234 11.01 -21.31 15.23
C ALA A 234 10.58 -20.34 14.12
N PHE A 235 9.72 -19.37 14.44
CA PHE A 235 9.28 -18.33 13.51
C PHE A 235 10.00 -17.01 13.81
N ILE A 236 10.63 -16.42 12.80
CA ILE A 236 11.30 -15.12 12.88
C ILE A 236 10.62 -14.17 11.91
N PHE A 237 9.86 -13.22 12.44
CA PHE A 237 9.20 -12.16 11.69
C PHE A 237 10.13 -10.95 11.57
N ILE A 238 10.30 -10.44 10.36
CA ILE A 238 11.04 -9.21 10.06
C ILE A 238 10.05 -8.28 9.36
N ASP A 239 9.77 -7.12 9.97
CA ASP A 239 8.81 -6.13 9.49
C ASP A 239 9.50 -4.80 9.15
N GLU A 240 8.82 -3.97 8.36
CA GLU A 240 9.20 -2.59 8.00
C GLU A 240 10.55 -2.42 7.29
N LEU A 241 11.06 -3.46 6.64
CA LEU A 241 12.30 -3.40 5.87
C LEU A 241 12.23 -2.37 4.73
N ASP A 242 11.07 -2.25 4.08
CA ASP A 242 10.78 -1.30 3.00
C ASP A 242 10.71 0.17 3.45
N ARG A 243 10.76 0.46 4.75
CA ARG A 243 10.83 1.82 5.30
C ARG A 243 12.24 2.27 5.66
N CYS A 244 13.19 1.35 5.70
CA CYS A 244 14.58 1.68 5.99
C CYS A 244 15.21 2.50 4.85
N ARG A 245 16.30 3.22 5.15
CA ARG A 245 17.11 3.89 4.12
C ARG A 245 17.52 2.89 3.02
N PRO A 246 17.51 3.26 1.72
CA PRO A 246 17.72 2.32 0.62
C PRO A 246 18.96 1.43 0.76
N SER A 247 20.10 2.02 1.14
CA SER A 247 21.35 1.27 1.37
C SER A 247 21.23 0.28 2.52
N TYR A 248 20.60 0.69 3.63
CA TYR A 248 20.41 -0.15 4.81
C TYR A 248 19.48 -1.32 4.50
N ALA A 249 18.37 -1.11 3.78
CA ALA A 249 17.44 -2.18 3.42
C ALA A 249 18.12 -3.28 2.58
N VAL A 250 18.94 -2.87 1.60
CA VAL A 250 19.71 -3.81 0.76
C VAL A 250 20.78 -4.51 1.60
N GLU A 251 21.56 -3.77 2.38
CA GLU A 251 22.60 -4.32 3.25
C GLU A 251 22.01 -5.31 4.28
N MET A 252 20.86 -4.99 4.85
CA MET A 252 20.14 -5.85 5.78
C MET A 252 19.73 -7.19 5.13
N LEU A 253 19.23 -7.17 3.89
CA LEU A 253 18.96 -8.42 3.16
C LEU A 253 20.25 -9.19 2.87
N GLU A 254 21.30 -8.50 2.42
CA GLU A 254 22.59 -9.11 2.10
C GLU A 254 23.29 -9.72 3.30
N THR A 255 23.07 -9.16 4.49
CA THR A 255 23.69 -9.63 5.72
C THR A 255 22.86 -10.71 6.42
N ILE A 256 21.54 -10.52 6.53
CA ILE A 256 20.64 -11.52 7.16
C ILE A 256 20.57 -12.81 6.35
N LYS A 257 20.83 -12.79 5.02
CA LYS A 257 20.87 -14.02 4.21
C LYS A 257 21.81 -15.09 4.78
N HIS A 258 22.85 -14.68 5.49
CA HIS A 258 23.82 -15.60 6.09
C HIS A 258 23.23 -16.40 7.26
N ILE A 259 22.14 -15.96 7.88
CA ILE A 259 21.44 -16.67 8.96
C ILE A 259 20.11 -17.30 8.51
N PHE A 260 19.71 -17.14 7.24
CA PHE A 260 18.51 -17.80 6.69
C PHE A 260 18.64 -19.30 6.62
N ASP A 261 19.84 -19.84 6.69
CA ASP A 261 20.14 -21.27 6.60
C ASP A 261 20.42 -21.86 8.00
N ILE A 262 19.44 -21.72 8.89
CA ILE A 262 19.42 -22.37 10.22
C ILE A 262 18.29 -23.40 10.21
N ASP A 263 18.63 -24.66 10.47
CA ASP A 263 17.67 -25.75 10.46
C ASP A 263 16.56 -25.59 11.51
N GLY A 264 15.31 -25.80 11.08
CA GLY A 264 14.15 -25.68 11.96
C GLY A 264 13.81 -24.23 12.30
N VAL A 265 14.28 -23.26 11.50
CA VAL A 265 13.93 -21.84 11.59
C VAL A 265 13.26 -21.39 10.30
N VAL A 266 12.14 -20.68 10.45
CA VAL A 266 11.39 -20.09 9.35
C VAL A 266 11.39 -18.58 9.51
N PHE A 267 11.77 -17.89 8.44
CA PHE A 267 11.76 -16.44 8.34
C PHE A 267 10.53 -15.97 7.56
N VAL A 268 9.85 -14.96 8.09
CA VAL A 268 8.76 -14.26 7.41
C VAL A 268 9.17 -12.79 7.31
N VAL A 269 9.51 -12.35 6.11
CA VAL A 269 9.99 -11.00 5.84
C VAL A 269 8.87 -10.22 5.14
N ALA A 270 8.26 -9.26 5.84
CA ALA A 270 7.25 -8.39 5.25
C ALA A 270 7.89 -7.21 4.53
N THR A 271 7.44 -6.97 3.30
CA THR A 271 7.96 -5.90 2.44
C THR A 271 6.85 -5.36 1.56
N ASP A 272 6.96 -4.11 1.12
CA ASP A 272 6.38 -3.67 -0.15
C ASP A 272 7.40 -3.99 -1.26
N THR A 273 7.09 -4.96 -2.11
CA THR A 273 8.03 -5.44 -3.13
C THR A 273 8.34 -4.38 -4.17
N GLU A 274 7.42 -3.45 -4.47
CA GLU A 274 7.69 -2.38 -5.44
C GLU A 274 8.63 -1.34 -4.82
N GLN A 275 8.36 -0.91 -3.59
CA GLN A 275 9.23 0.05 -2.89
C GLN A 275 10.62 -0.53 -2.64
N LEU A 276 10.72 -1.80 -2.25
CA LEU A 276 12.00 -2.46 -2.08
C LEU A 276 12.77 -2.61 -3.40
N GLN A 277 12.10 -2.78 -4.54
CA GLN A 277 12.76 -2.76 -5.85
C GLN A 277 13.34 -1.38 -6.16
N HIS A 278 12.65 -0.30 -5.81
CA HIS A 278 13.18 1.06 -5.95
C HIS A 278 14.42 1.27 -5.07
N ALA A 279 14.43 0.77 -3.83
CA ALA A 279 15.61 0.80 -2.97
C ALA A 279 16.81 0.07 -3.60
N VAL A 280 16.59 -1.12 -4.17
CA VAL A 280 17.64 -1.87 -4.90
C VAL A 280 18.14 -1.07 -6.12
N LYS A 281 17.24 -0.50 -6.92
CA LYS A 281 17.62 0.33 -8.09
C LYS A 281 18.37 1.60 -7.69
N ALA A 282 18.07 2.19 -6.54
CA ALA A 282 18.82 3.32 -6.02
C ALA A 282 20.28 2.95 -5.69
N VAL A 283 20.53 1.70 -5.27
CA VAL A 283 21.87 1.19 -4.94
C VAL A 283 22.63 0.67 -6.17
N TYR A 284 21.97 -0.06 -7.08
CA TYR A 284 22.62 -0.74 -8.21
C TYR A 284 22.41 -0.05 -9.58
N GLY A 285 21.54 0.96 -9.66
CA GLY A 285 21.19 1.70 -10.87
C GLY A 285 19.82 1.36 -11.45
N GLU A 286 19.22 2.31 -12.17
CA GLU A 286 17.86 2.21 -12.75
C GLU A 286 17.64 1.01 -13.68
N GLY A 287 18.66 0.63 -14.45
CA GLY A 287 18.60 -0.50 -15.39
C GLY A 287 18.75 -1.88 -14.74
N PHE A 288 18.92 -1.96 -13.42
CA PHE A 288 19.11 -3.21 -12.70
C PHE A 288 17.80 -3.97 -12.53
N ASP A 289 17.81 -5.28 -12.80
CA ASP A 289 16.65 -6.15 -12.56
C ASP A 289 16.52 -6.50 -11.07
N ALA A 290 15.96 -5.55 -10.32
CA ALA A 290 15.73 -5.67 -8.89
C ALA A 290 14.77 -6.83 -8.56
N LYS A 291 13.82 -7.16 -9.44
CA LYS A 291 12.84 -8.22 -9.21
C LYS A 291 13.50 -9.59 -9.14
N ILE A 292 14.39 -9.88 -10.10
CA ILE A 292 15.17 -11.13 -10.14
C ILE A 292 16.14 -11.17 -8.96
N TYR A 293 16.83 -10.07 -8.67
CA TYR A 293 17.76 -9.99 -7.53
C TYR A 293 17.07 -10.33 -6.20
N LEU A 294 15.93 -9.69 -5.90
CA LEU A 294 15.15 -9.99 -4.70
C LEU A 294 14.65 -11.43 -4.66
N GLY A 295 14.46 -12.08 -5.82
CA GLY A 295 14.06 -13.48 -5.92
C GLY A 295 15.07 -14.46 -5.30
N ARG A 296 16.34 -14.04 -5.15
CA ARG A 296 17.41 -14.89 -4.61
C ARG A 296 17.34 -15.08 -3.08
N PHE A 297 16.62 -14.21 -2.38
CA PHE A 297 16.56 -14.21 -0.90
C PHE A 297 15.41 -15.02 -0.34
N PHE A 298 14.39 -15.33 -1.15
CA PHE A 298 13.13 -15.87 -0.67
C PHE A 298 12.81 -17.20 -1.35
N ASN A 299 12.42 -18.21 -0.58
CA ASN A 299 11.95 -19.49 -1.13
C ASN A 299 10.59 -19.34 -1.81
N SER A 300 9.73 -18.46 -1.28
CA SER A 300 8.46 -18.11 -1.91
C SER A 300 8.02 -16.68 -1.57
N ARG A 301 7.07 -16.18 -2.36
CA ARG A 301 6.41 -14.90 -2.11
C ARG A 301 4.92 -15.13 -1.91
N TYR A 302 4.35 -14.47 -0.91
CA TYR A 302 2.92 -14.47 -0.63
C TYR A 302 2.41 -13.04 -0.57
N SER A 303 1.51 -12.67 -1.49
CA SER A 303 0.90 -11.34 -1.48
C SER A 303 -0.39 -11.34 -0.66
N LEU A 304 -0.44 -10.49 0.36
CA LEU A 304 -1.69 -10.19 1.06
C LEU A 304 -2.63 -9.44 0.11
N LYS A 305 -3.89 -9.88 0.02
CA LYS A 305 -4.90 -9.16 -0.77
C LYS A 305 -5.11 -7.75 -0.23
N ALA A 306 -5.40 -6.78 -1.09
CA ALA A 306 -5.83 -5.46 -0.65
C ALA A 306 -7.07 -5.57 0.25
N PRO A 307 -7.19 -4.72 1.29
CA PRO A 307 -8.39 -4.70 2.12
C PRO A 307 -9.61 -4.29 1.26
N ASN A 308 -10.79 -4.77 1.64
CA ASN A 308 -12.03 -4.21 1.11
C ASN A 308 -12.16 -2.77 1.64
N LEU A 309 -12.20 -1.79 0.74
CA LEU A 309 -12.15 -0.37 1.11
C LEU A 309 -13.36 0.06 1.96
N GLU A 310 -14.55 -0.50 1.76
CA GLU A 310 -15.73 -0.17 2.56
C GLU A 310 -15.50 -0.48 4.06
N ASN A 311 -15.14 -1.74 4.37
CA ASN A 311 -14.82 -2.13 5.75
C ASN A 311 -13.61 -1.37 6.30
N PHE A 312 -12.65 -1.06 5.43
CA PHE A 312 -11.43 -0.37 5.82
C PHE A 312 -11.70 1.08 6.21
N LEU A 313 -12.48 1.81 5.42
CA LEU A 313 -12.86 3.19 5.73
C LEU A 313 -13.72 3.29 6.99
N GLU A 314 -14.62 2.32 7.24
CA GLU A 314 -15.44 2.30 8.47
C GLU A 314 -14.57 2.22 9.75
N VAL A 315 -13.39 1.60 9.67
CA VAL A 315 -12.46 1.47 10.81
C VAL A 315 -11.57 2.69 10.99
N HIS A 316 -11.17 3.31 9.88
CA HIS A 316 -10.10 4.30 9.87
C HIS A 316 -10.57 5.74 9.69
N SER A 317 -11.85 5.96 9.34
CA SER A 317 -12.42 7.31 9.15
C SER A 317 -13.42 7.62 10.26
N ASP A 318 -13.59 8.89 10.60
CA ASP A 318 -14.60 9.36 11.55
C ASP A 318 -16.01 9.35 10.92
N ALA A 319 -16.56 8.16 10.72
CA ALA A 319 -17.86 7.93 10.07
C ALA A 319 -19.01 8.68 10.75
N SER A 320 -18.88 9.00 12.04
CA SER A 320 -19.91 9.72 12.79
C SER A 320 -20.24 11.09 12.17
N LYS A 321 -19.25 11.72 11.53
CA LYS A 321 -19.36 13.01 10.84
C LYS A 321 -20.01 12.94 9.46
N LEU A 322 -20.30 11.74 8.97
CA LEU A 322 -21.00 11.50 7.71
C LEU A 322 -22.44 11.00 7.93
N THR A 323 -22.92 10.99 9.18
CA THR A 323 -24.30 10.61 9.50
C THR A 323 -25.27 11.71 9.10
N GLY A 324 -26.50 11.32 8.74
CA GLY A 324 -27.54 12.28 8.37
C GLY A 324 -27.87 13.27 9.49
N ASP A 325 -27.79 12.84 10.75
CA ASP A 325 -28.06 13.71 11.91
C ASP A 325 -26.96 14.76 12.09
N TYR A 326 -25.68 14.37 11.98
CA TYR A 326 -24.56 15.31 12.04
C TYR A 326 -24.65 16.38 10.94
N LEU A 327 -24.95 15.96 9.71
CA LEU A 327 -25.11 16.87 8.56
C LEU A 327 -26.29 17.84 8.75
N LYS A 328 -27.42 17.36 9.31
CA LYS A 328 -28.57 18.21 9.66
C LYS A 328 -28.22 19.22 10.75
N ASP A 329 -27.48 18.81 11.78
CA ASP A 329 -27.06 19.70 12.87
C ASP A 329 -26.13 20.82 12.40
N LEU A 330 -25.26 20.54 11.43
CA LEU A 330 -24.44 21.55 10.75
C LEU A 330 -25.21 22.32 9.66
N ASN A 331 -26.45 21.93 9.34
CA ASN A 331 -27.24 22.46 8.24
C ASN A 331 -26.48 22.40 6.91
N ILE A 332 -25.83 21.27 6.61
CA ILE A 332 -25.12 21.02 5.36
C ILE A 332 -25.98 20.09 4.50
N GLU A 333 -26.31 20.52 3.28
CA GLU A 333 -27.00 19.66 2.31
C GLU A 333 -25.96 18.86 1.52
N VAL A 334 -26.12 17.53 1.45
CA VAL A 334 -25.21 16.67 0.70
C VAL A 334 -25.93 15.90 -0.40
N LEU A 335 -25.21 15.59 -1.47
CA LEU A 335 -25.64 14.63 -2.48
C LEU A 335 -24.60 13.52 -2.63
N PRO A 336 -24.98 12.24 -2.71
CA PRO A 336 -26.25 11.65 -2.29
C PRO A 336 -26.51 11.89 -0.80
N PHE A 337 -27.77 12.14 -0.45
CA PHE A 337 -28.18 12.22 0.94
C PHE A 337 -28.47 10.81 1.48
N ASN A 338 -27.83 10.46 2.59
CA ASN A 338 -28.00 9.19 3.27
C ASN A 338 -28.10 9.43 4.77
N ALA A 339 -29.04 8.74 5.44
CA ALA A 339 -29.16 8.80 6.89
C ALA A 339 -27.99 8.07 7.59
N ASP A 340 -27.56 6.94 7.03
CA ASP A 340 -26.49 6.11 7.55
C ASP A 340 -25.16 6.44 6.86
N ALA A 341 -24.15 6.78 7.67
CA ALA A 341 -22.78 7.04 7.23
C ALA A 341 -22.17 5.86 6.47
N LYS A 342 -22.58 4.62 6.75
CA LYS A 342 -22.09 3.42 6.05
C LYS A 342 -22.39 3.47 4.55
N VAL A 343 -23.56 3.98 4.17
CA VAL A 343 -23.93 4.11 2.74
C VAL A 343 -23.04 5.15 2.07
N THR A 344 -22.77 6.27 2.74
CA THR A 344 -21.83 7.30 2.26
C THR A 344 -20.43 6.73 2.07
N LEU A 345 -19.89 6.01 3.06
CA LEU A 345 -18.58 5.37 2.96
C LEU A 345 -18.53 4.30 1.87
N ARG A 346 -19.60 3.52 1.69
CA ARG A 346 -19.70 2.54 0.60
C ARG A 346 -19.63 3.22 -0.76
N ASN A 347 -20.37 4.32 -0.97
CA ASN A 347 -20.29 5.09 -2.20
C ASN A 347 -18.88 5.64 -2.46
N MET A 348 -18.24 6.22 -1.43
CA MET A 348 -16.86 6.69 -1.53
C MET A 348 -15.92 5.54 -1.90
N SER A 349 -16.08 4.36 -1.29
CA SER A 349 -15.25 3.18 -1.57
C SER A 349 -15.36 2.70 -3.02
N VAL A 350 -16.54 2.83 -3.65
CA VAL A 350 -16.76 2.50 -5.06
C VAL A 350 -15.97 3.44 -5.96
N ILE A 351 -15.95 4.74 -5.65
CA ILE A 351 -15.15 5.73 -6.39
C ILE A 351 -13.66 5.47 -6.17
N LEU A 352 -13.20 5.34 -4.93
CA LEU A 352 -11.79 5.12 -4.60
C LEU A 352 -11.21 3.88 -5.30
N ASP A 353 -11.95 2.78 -5.32
CA ASP A 353 -11.55 1.56 -6.00
C ASP A 353 -11.58 1.70 -7.54
N ALA A 354 -12.59 2.39 -8.09
CA ALA A 354 -12.66 2.67 -9.53
C ALA A 354 -11.48 3.51 -10.01
N PHE A 355 -11.06 4.48 -9.19
CA PHE A 355 -9.85 5.25 -9.43
C PHE A 355 -8.58 4.49 -9.07
N LYS A 356 -8.61 3.22 -8.61
CA LYS A 356 -7.44 2.43 -8.18
C LYS A 356 -6.55 3.17 -7.17
N VAL A 357 -7.15 3.69 -6.12
CA VAL A 357 -6.46 4.37 -5.02
C VAL A 357 -5.94 3.33 -4.02
N SER A 358 -4.73 3.54 -3.48
CA SER A 358 -4.16 2.65 -2.44
C SER A 358 -4.97 2.74 -1.14
N ALA A 359 -4.89 1.72 -0.28
CA ALA A 359 -5.60 1.75 1.01
C ALA A 359 -5.20 2.98 1.86
N ARG A 360 -3.92 3.34 1.90
CA ARG A 360 -3.44 4.51 2.63
C ARG A 360 -4.04 5.80 2.08
N THR A 361 -3.98 5.98 0.77
CA THR A 361 -4.51 7.17 0.10
C THR A 361 -6.03 7.24 0.23
N ALA A 362 -6.72 6.09 0.27
CA ALA A 362 -8.16 6.04 0.51
C ALA A 362 -8.55 6.61 1.90
N ILE A 363 -7.78 6.30 2.96
CA ILE A 363 -7.99 6.92 4.27
C ILE A 363 -7.78 8.43 4.18
N GLN A 364 -6.68 8.87 3.57
CA GLN A 364 -6.36 10.30 3.44
C GLN A 364 -7.46 11.07 2.70
N ILE A 365 -7.98 10.51 1.59
CA ILE A 365 -9.09 11.11 0.86
C ILE A 365 -10.37 11.13 1.71
N ALA A 366 -10.68 10.05 2.44
CA ALA A 366 -11.85 10.01 3.30
C ALA A 366 -11.77 11.03 4.45
N ASP A 367 -10.61 11.16 5.10
CA ASP A 367 -10.38 12.15 6.14
C ASP A 367 -10.49 13.58 5.59
N ARG A 368 -10.00 13.82 4.36
CA ARG A 368 -10.17 15.10 3.65
C ARG A 368 -11.63 15.41 3.38
N VAL A 369 -12.42 14.44 2.90
CA VAL A 369 -13.87 14.60 2.74
C VAL A 369 -14.54 14.97 4.06
N VAL A 370 -14.25 14.22 5.13
CA VAL A 370 -14.81 14.47 6.47
C VAL A 370 -14.42 15.86 6.98
N ALA A 371 -13.16 16.26 6.79
CA ALA A 371 -12.66 17.53 7.25
C ALA A 371 -13.21 18.71 6.44
N THR A 372 -13.34 18.59 5.11
CA THR A 372 -14.02 19.59 4.28
C THR A 372 -15.43 19.79 4.82
N ILE A 373 -16.24 18.73 4.89
CA ILE A 373 -17.63 18.80 5.35
C ILE A 373 -17.73 19.41 6.76
N SER A 374 -16.87 18.99 7.69
CA SER A 374 -16.95 19.45 9.09
C SER A 374 -16.59 20.92 9.28
N ASN A 375 -15.88 21.53 8.32
CA ASN A 375 -15.44 22.92 8.38
C ASN A 375 -16.17 23.82 7.37
N MET A 376 -17.14 23.29 6.62
CA MET A 376 -17.98 24.10 5.74
C MET A 376 -18.88 25.06 6.55
N PRO A 377 -19.14 26.27 6.03
CA PRO A 377 -20.15 27.15 6.61
C PRO A 377 -21.53 26.48 6.73
N ARG A 378 -22.32 26.91 7.72
CA ARG A 378 -23.71 26.44 7.86
C ARG A 378 -24.54 26.87 6.65
N GLY A 379 -25.35 25.96 6.11
CA GLY A 379 -26.15 26.19 4.92
C GLY A 379 -25.43 25.88 3.61
N SER A 380 -24.17 25.46 3.66
CA SER A 380 -23.43 25.02 2.49
C SER A 380 -23.97 23.72 1.91
N LYS A 381 -23.63 23.48 0.64
CA LYS A 381 -24.03 22.30 -0.12
C LYS A 381 -22.82 21.63 -0.72
N ILE A 382 -22.83 20.31 -0.82
CA ILE A 382 -21.75 19.58 -1.48
C ILE A 382 -22.20 18.25 -2.07
N ASP A 383 -21.77 17.95 -3.28
CA ASP A 383 -21.83 16.60 -3.81
C ASP A 383 -20.59 15.82 -3.34
N ILE A 384 -20.80 14.85 -2.44
CA ILE A 384 -19.73 14.05 -1.84
C ILE A 384 -19.07 13.17 -2.90
N LEU A 385 -19.81 12.69 -3.90
CA LEU A 385 -19.25 11.88 -4.99
C LEU A 385 -18.36 12.74 -5.88
N MET A 386 -18.81 13.97 -6.18
CA MET A 386 -18.02 14.97 -6.90
C MET A 386 -16.70 15.25 -6.17
N LEU A 387 -16.78 15.61 -4.88
CA LEU A 387 -15.61 15.91 -4.05
C LEU A 387 -14.65 14.70 -4.01
N THR A 388 -15.18 13.50 -3.78
CA THR A 388 -14.37 12.28 -3.72
C THR A 388 -13.67 12.00 -5.05
N ALA A 389 -14.37 12.12 -6.17
CA ALA A 389 -13.78 11.92 -7.50
C ALA A 389 -12.71 12.97 -7.82
N LEU A 390 -12.93 14.24 -7.48
CA LEU A 390 -11.92 15.29 -7.65
C LEU A 390 -10.68 15.06 -6.79
N LEU A 391 -10.84 14.64 -5.53
CA LEU A 391 -9.73 14.27 -4.66
C LEU A 391 -8.93 13.10 -5.25
N CYS A 392 -9.61 12.06 -5.77
CA CYS A 392 -8.94 10.97 -6.48
C CYS A 392 -8.14 11.44 -7.70
N ILE A 393 -8.72 12.34 -8.51
CA ILE A 393 -8.05 12.88 -9.70
C ILE A 393 -6.84 13.73 -9.28
N LYS A 394 -6.99 14.61 -8.28
CA LYS A 394 -5.92 15.46 -7.76
C LYS A 394 -4.71 14.66 -7.28
N GLU A 395 -4.96 13.58 -6.52
CA GLU A 395 -3.90 12.69 -6.02
C GLU A 395 -3.16 11.95 -7.16
N LYS A 396 -3.85 11.65 -8.26
CA LYS A 396 -3.27 10.88 -9.37
C LYS A 396 -2.61 11.73 -10.43
N ASP A 397 -3.23 12.85 -10.77
CA ASP A 397 -2.81 13.74 -11.83
C ASP A 397 -3.28 15.16 -11.53
N HIS A 398 -2.38 15.93 -10.92
CA HIS A 398 -2.63 17.33 -10.57
C HIS A 398 -2.98 18.18 -11.79
N ASN A 399 -2.37 17.91 -12.96
CA ASN A 399 -2.63 18.69 -14.17
C ASN A 399 -4.02 18.38 -14.72
N LEU A 400 -4.42 17.10 -14.72
CA LEU A 400 -5.77 16.70 -15.11
C LEU A 400 -6.83 17.34 -14.21
N PHE A 401 -6.59 17.38 -12.88
CA PHE A 401 -7.48 18.09 -11.96
C PHE A 401 -7.62 19.56 -12.34
N ASP A 402 -6.51 20.28 -12.53
CA ASP A 402 -6.52 21.71 -12.86
C ASP A 402 -7.24 21.98 -14.18
N GLU A 403 -7.08 21.11 -15.18
CA GLU A 403 -7.79 21.20 -16.45
C GLU A 403 -9.30 21.00 -16.30
N ILE A 404 -9.74 20.03 -15.47
CA ILE A 404 -11.15 19.74 -15.22
C ILE A 404 -11.82 20.92 -14.52
N VAL A 405 -11.26 21.40 -13.40
CA VAL A 405 -11.86 22.51 -12.63
C VAL A 405 -11.78 23.85 -13.38
N SER A 406 -10.95 23.96 -14.41
CA SER A 406 -10.95 25.14 -15.29
C SER A 406 -12.09 25.17 -16.31
N GLY A 407 -12.86 24.09 -16.44
CA GLY A 407 -13.94 23.94 -17.43
C GLY A 407 -13.45 23.80 -18.88
N LYS A 408 -12.14 23.58 -19.09
CA LYS A 408 -11.50 23.58 -20.43
C LYS A 408 -11.00 22.22 -20.86
N PHE A 409 -11.41 21.15 -20.17
CA PHE A 409 -10.96 19.81 -20.53
C PHE A 409 -11.42 19.45 -21.94
N GLU A 410 -10.45 19.25 -22.85
CA GLU A 410 -10.64 18.65 -24.16
C GLU A 410 -9.38 17.89 -24.58
N ARG A 411 -9.56 16.83 -25.37
CA ARG A 411 -8.47 16.10 -26.02
C ARG A 411 -8.78 15.96 -27.50
N VAL A 412 -7.78 16.11 -28.36
CA VAL A 412 -7.94 15.92 -29.82
C VAL A 412 -7.21 14.66 -30.23
N VAL A 413 -7.95 13.66 -30.71
CA VAL A 413 -7.39 12.43 -31.26
C VAL A 413 -7.44 12.49 -32.78
N GLN A 414 -6.29 12.30 -33.43
CA GLN A 414 -6.19 12.16 -34.88
C GLN A 414 -6.24 10.69 -35.25
N ASN A 415 -7.16 10.33 -36.15
CA ASN A 415 -7.24 9.01 -36.74
C ASN A 415 -7.27 9.16 -38.27
N GLY A 416 -6.09 9.09 -38.90
CA GLY A 416 -5.90 9.50 -40.29
C GLY A 416 -6.23 10.98 -40.51
N ASP A 417 -7.06 11.29 -41.50
CA ASP A 417 -7.52 12.65 -41.80
C ASP A 417 -8.63 13.17 -40.86
N SER A 418 -9.16 12.30 -39.98
CA SER A 418 -10.27 12.65 -39.08
C SER A 418 -9.75 13.13 -37.72
N LYS A 419 -10.27 14.28 -37.25
CA LYS A 419 -10.06 14.79 -35.90
C LYS A 419 -11.31 14.51 -35.07
N LYS A 420 -11.17 13.75 -33.97
CA LYS A 420 -12.23 13.56 -32.97
C LYS A 420 -11.84 14.35 -31.71
N ILE A 421 -12.74 15.21 -31.24
CA ILE A 421 -12.62 15.84 -29.92
C ILE A 421 -13.22 14.87 -28.89
N ILE A 422 -12.47 14.58 -27.85
CA ILE A 422 -12.85 13.79 -26.69
C ILE A 422 -13.06 14.78 -25.54
N TYR A 423 -14.26 14.75 -24.97
CA TYR A 423 -14.64 15.53 -23.79
C TYR A 423 -14.54 14.67 -22.54
N LEU A 424 -14.72 15.28 -21.37
CA LEU A 424 -14.50 14.62 -20.07
C LEU A 424 -15.36 13.37 -19.88
N ASN A 425 -16.60 13.39 -20.37
CA ASN A 425 -17.51 12.25 -20.29
C ASN A 425 -16.96 10.99 -21.01
N ASP A 426 -16.42 11.17 -22.22
CA ASP A 426 -15.83 10.08 -23.01
C ASP A 426 -14.46 9.68 -22.45
N PHE A 427 -13.71 10.65 -21.92
CA PHE A 427 -12.40 10.41 -21.32
C PHE A 427 -12.51 9.55 -20.05
N LEU A 428 -13.44 9.88 -19.16
CA LEU A 428 -13.61 9.18 -17.87
C LEU A 428 -13.96 7.71 -18.07
N GLU A 429 -14.72 7.36 -19.11
CA GLU A 429 -15.00 5.97 -19.49
C GLU A 429 -13.72 5.16 -19.70
N THR A 430 -12.71 5.76 -20.34
CA THR A 430 -11.40 5.12 -20.57
C THR A 430 -10.43 5.29 -19.40
N TYR A 431 -10.65 6.30 -18.54
CA TYR A 431 -9.78 6.61 -17.41
C TYR A 431 -9.98 5.63 -16.24
N ILE A 432 -11.23 5.20 -16.00
CA ILE A 432 -11.54 4.17 -15.00
C ILE A 432 -11.63 2.77 -15.64
N PRO A 433 -11.36 1.68 -14.90
CA PRO A 433 -11.46 0.32 -15.44
C PRO A 433 -12.87 -0.06 -15.85
N GLU A 434 -13.02 -0.83 -16.92
CA GLU A 434 -14.31 -1.39 -17.38
C GLU A 434 -15.04 -2.17 -16.26
N SER A 435 -14.27 -2.87 -15.39
CA SER A 435 -14.83 -3.58 -14.23
C SER A 435 -15.55 -2.67 -13.22
N SER A 436 -15.33 -1.35 -13.31
CA SER A 436 -15.92 -0.35 -12.43
C SER A 436 -17.13 0.34 -13.04
N HIS A 437 -17.37 0.20 -14.35
CA HIS A 437 -18.44 0.91 -15.06
C HIS A 437 -19.83 0.57 -14.50
N MET A 438 -20.06 -0.71 -14.21
CA MET A 438 -21.33 -1.24 -13.71
C MET A 438 -21.41 -1.29 -12.18
N ARG A 439 -20.49 -0.62 -11.46
CA ARG A 439 -20.58 -0.56 -10.01
C ARG A 439 -21.63 0.45 -9.57
N HIS A 440 -22.45 0.04 -8.61
CA HIS A 440 -23.54 0.85 -8.12
C HIS A 440 -23.12 1.78 -6.99
N LEU A 441 -23.62 3.01 -7.08
CA LEU A 441 -23.73 3.97 -5.99
C LEU A 441 -25.19 3.97 -5.50
N GLU A 442 -25.40 4.31 -4.23
CA GLU A 442 -26.69 4.18 -3.56
C GLU A 442 -27.14 5.51 -2.92
N MET A 443 -28.45 5.76 -2.96
CA MET A 443 -29.10 6.89 -2.28
C MET A 443 -30.41 6.42 -1.66
N HIS A 444 -30.64 6.70 -0.38
CA HIS A 444 -31.86 6.30 0.31
C HIS A 444 -32.80 7.50 0.53
N PHE A 445 -34.00 7.44 -0.06
CA PHE A 445 -34.98 8.52 0.05
C PHE A 445 -36.41 8.08 -0.26
N ASP A 446 -37.38 8.95 0.10
CA ASP A 446 -38.75 8.89 -0.40
C ASP A 446 -38.99 9.94 -1.49
N PRO A 447 -39.10 9.54 -2.77
CA PRO A 447 -39.42 10.44 -3.87
C PRO A 447 -40.66 11.32 -3.64
N GLN A 448 -41.66 10.83 -2.91
CA GLN A 448 -42.93 11.53 -2.70
C GLN A 448 -42.81 12.67 -1.69
N GLU A 449 -41.85 12.60 -0.75
CA GLU A 449 -41.55 13.70 0.17
C GLU A 449 -41.03 14.94 -0.57
N TYR A 450 -40.28 14.73 -1.66
CA TYR A 450 -39.68 15.81 -2.43
C TYR A 450 -40.55 16.23 -3.61
N ALA A 451 -41.15 15.28 -4.32
CA ALA A 451 -41.98 15.52 -5.48
C ALA A 451 -43.27 14.70 -5.38
N PRO A 452 -44.29 15.15 -4.63
CA PRO A 452 -45.54 14.39 -4.50
C PRO A 452 -46.31 14.33 -5.82
N ASN A 453 -46.14 15.35 -6.68
CA ASN A 453 -46.72 15.39 -8.01
C ASN A 453 -45.68 15.85 -9.04
N PHE A 454 -45.76 15.27 -10.24
CA PHE A 454 -45.04 15.68 -11.42
C PHE A 454 -45.84 16.73 -12.19
N ASN A 455 -45.25 17.92 -12.30
CA ASN A 455 -45.72 18.96 -13.20
C ASN A 455 -45.17 18.67 -14.59
N ILE A 456 -46.03 18.17 -15.48
CA ILE A 456 -45.64 17.85 -16.86
C ILE A 456 -46.50 18.69 -17.78
N TYR A 457 -45.87 19.63 -18.50
CA TYR A 457 -46.56 20.62 -19.34
C TYR A 457 -47.57 20.03 -20.35
N SER A 458 -47.29 18.83 -20.88
CA SER A 458 -48.21 18.17 -21.83
C SER A 458 -49.49 17.63 -21.19
N TYR A 459 -49.58 17.63 -19.86
CA TYR A 459 -50.76 17.19 -19.11
C TYR A 459 -51.46 18.40 -18.47
N GLN A 460 -52.79 18.42 -18.54
CA GLN A 460 -53.61 19.50 -17.99
C GLN A 460 -53.58 19.56 -16.45
N ASN A 461 -53.26 18.44 -15.80
CA ASN A 461 -53.18 18.31 -14.34
C ASN A 461 -51.84 17.69 -13.94
N ALA A 462 -51.36 18.04 -12.75
CA ALA A 462 -50.20 17.39 -12.14
C ALA A 462 -50.49 15.91 -11.90
N ILE A 463 -49.51 15.06 -12.19
CA ILE A 463 -49.64 13.60 -12.05
C ILE A 463 -49.02 13.18 -10.73
N SER A 464 -49.71 12.36 -9.94
CA SER A 464 -49.13 11.81 -8.70
C SER A 464 -47.82 11.08 -9.00
N ASN A 465 -46.78 11.34 -8.22
CA ASN A 465 -45.51 10.65 -8.35
C ASN A 465 -45.70 9.17 -7.97
N PRO A 466 -45.44 8.21 -8.89
CA PRO A 466 -45.70 6.81 -8.65
C PRO A 466 -44.52 6.06 -7.99
N TYR A 467 -43.36 6.69 -7.85
CA TYR A 467 -42.20 6.09 -7.23
C TYR A 467 -42.40 5.96 -5.71
N THR A 468 -41.76 4.96 -5.12
CA THR A 468 -41.87 4.65 -3.69
C THR A 468 -40.55 4.89 -2.95
N SER A 469 -40.64 5.05 -1.63
CA SER A 469 -39.47 5.09 -0.75
C SER A 469 -38.62 3.84 -0.88
N GLY A 470 -37.30 4.01 -0.90
CA GLY A 470 -36.36 2.89 -1.00
C GLY A 470 -34.92 3.31 -1.31
N VAL A 471 -34.08 2.30 -1.54
CA VAL A 471 -32.69 2.50 -1.95
C VAL A 471 -32.63 2.56 -3.47
N TYR A 472 -32.21 3.69 -4.00
CA TYR A 472 -32.02 3.89 -5.42
C TYR A 472 -30.56 3.66 -5.80
N ARG A 473 -30.32 2.82 -6.82
CA ARG A 473 -28.98 2.39 -7.24
C ARG A 473 -28.65 2.86 -8.65
N PHE A 474 -27.62 3.67 -8.82
CA PHE A 474 -27.20 4.19 -10.13
C PHE A 474 -25.75 3.82 -10.42
N TYR A 475 -25.37 3.76 -11.69
CA TYR A 475 -24.02 3.34 -12.08
C TYR A 475 -23.01 4.49 -11.91
N LEU A 476 -21.82 4.18 -11.41
CA LEU A 476 -20.74 5.14 -11.24
C LEU A 476 -20.39 5.84 -12.57
N LEU A 477 -20.25 5.08 -13.65
CA LEU A 477 -19.87 5.66 -14.94
C LEU A 477 -20.92 6.65 -15.44
N GLU A 478 -22.21 6.31 -15.35
CA GLU A 478 -23.29 7.22 -15.77
C GLU A 478 -23.32 8.49 -14.93
N TYR A 479 -23.08 8.39 -13.61
CA TYR A 479 -22.91 9.57 -12.75
C TYR A 479 -21.72 10.44 -13.20
N LEU A 480 -20.57 9.82 -13.48
CA LEU A 480 -19.38 10.54 -13.94
C LEU A 480 -19.59 11.21 -15.31
N GLN A 481 -20.32 10.56 -16.21
CA GLN A 481 -20.60 11.07 -17.54
C GLN A 481 -21.67 12.16 -17.56
N GLU A 482 -22.72 12.02 -16.76
CA GLU A 482 -23.93 12.83 -16.89
C GLU A 482 -24.14 13.85 -15.77
N VAL A 483 -23.44 13.73 -14.63
CA VAL A 483 -23.51 14.71 -13.54
C VAL A 483 -22.15 15.37 -13.34
N PHE A 484 -21.09 14.58 -13.11
CA PHE A 484 -19.73 15.10 -12.91
C PHE A 484 -19.23 15.88 -14.13
N SER A 485 -19.26 15.28 -15.32
CA SER A 485 -18.71 15.93 -16.53
C SER A 485 -19.54 17.14 -16.97
N SER A 486 -20.85 17.13 -16.73
CA SER A 486 -21.74 18.26 -17.01
C SER A 486 -21.49 19.44 -16.08
N HIS A 487 -21.08 19.19 -14.84
CA HIS A 487 -20.76 20.27 -13.90
C HIS A 487 -19.54 21.09 -14.34
N PHE A 488 -18.58 20.47 -15.03
CA PHE A 488 -17.35 21.12 -15.52
C PHE A 488 -17.43 21.53 -17.00
N ASP A 489 -18.64 21.73 -17.53
CA ASP A 489 -18.91 22.17 -18.91
C ASP A 489 -18.20 21.35 -20.02
N SER A 490 -17.80 20.10 -19.73
CA SER A 490 -17.03 19.26 -20.65
C SER A 490 -17.81 18.02 -21.07
N THR A 491 -18.87 18.25 -21.86
CA THR A 491 -19.66 17.17 -22.48
C THR A 491 -19.73 17.32 -24.00
N GLY A 492 -19.45 16.24 -24.72
CA GLY A 492 -19.64 16.19 -26.17
C GLY A 492 -21.12 16.21 -26.57
N LYS A 493 -21.40 16.45 -27.86
CA LYS A 493 -22.76 16.49 -28.44
C LYS A 493 -23.57 15.17 -28.34
N SER A 494 -23.04 14.14 -27.68
CA SER A 494 -23.59 12.78 -27.65
C SER A 494 -24.53 12.49 -26.46
N LEU A 495 -24.66 13.38 -25.48
CA LEU A 495 -25.58 13.16 -24.35
C LEU A 495 -26.87 13.98 -24.53
N SER A 496 -27.97 13.25 -24.56
CA SER A 496 -29.32 13.67 -24.90
C SER A 496 -29.87 14.77 -23.97
N GLY A 497 -30.01 15.98 -24.50
CA GLY A 497 -31.15 16.90 -24.32
C GLY A 497 -31.45 17.50 -22.94
N ILE A 498 -30.85 17.01 -21.84
CA ILE A 498 -31.21 17.45 -20.48
C ILE A 498 -30.23 18.50 -19.94
N PHE A 499 -28.93 18.44 -20.27
CA PHE A 499 -27.90 19.36 -19.73
C PHE A 499 -27.48 20.52 -20.64
N PHE A 500 -27.90 20.58 -21.92
CA PHE A 500 -27.73 21.79 -22.73
C PHE A 500 -28.80 22.84 -22.34
N ILE A 501 -28.59 23.52 -21.21
CA ILE A 501 -29.26 24.78 -20.85
C ILE A 501 -28.27 25.91 -21.12
N GLY A 502 -27.85 26.03 -22.39
CA GLY A 502 -27.14 27.18 -22.92
C GLY A 502 -28.03 27.84 -23.98
N GLU A 503 -28.30 29.14 -23.81
CA GLU A 503 -29.20 29.97 -24.61
C GLU A 503 -29.24 29.60 -26.10
N SER A 504 -30.32 28.95 -26.53
CA SER A 504 -30.66 28.89 -27.96
C SER A 504 -31.87 29.78 -28.22
N ARG A 505 -31.59 31.00 -28.69
CA ARG A 505 -32.59 31.95 -29.20
C ARG A 505 -33.50 31.28 -30.25
N ARG A 506 -34.68 30.82 -29.85
CA ARG A 506 -35.84 30.53 -30.73
C ARG A 506 -37.16 30.93 -30.05
N SER A 507 -38.14 31.23 -30.89
CA SER A 507 -39.42 31.93 -30.70
C SER A 507 -40.33 31.48 -29.51
N PRO A 508 -41.33 32.30 -29.11
CA PRO A 508 -41.98 32.26 -27.79
C PRO A 508 -43.09 31.20 -27.70
N ALA A 509 -42.72 29.93 -27.59
CA ALA A 509 -43.51 28.93 -26.89
C ALA A 509 -42.87 28.74 -25.51
N GLN A 510 -43.64 28.81 -24.41
CA GLN A 510 -43.11 28.68 -23.04
C GLN A 510 -42.17 27.47 -22.93
N GLU A 511 -40.88 27.72 -22.73
CA GLU A 511 -39.87 26.66 -22.59
C GLU A 511 -40.12 25.90 -21.29
N GLN A 512 -40.26 24.57 -21.38
CA GLN A 512 -40.35 23.70 -20.21
C GLN A 512 -39.08 23.86 -19.35
N THR A 513 -39.27 24.04 -18.05
CA THR A 513 -38.16 24.09 -17.11
C THR A 513 -37.40 22.74 -17.11
N PRO A 514 -36.10 22.73 -16.77
CA PRO A 514 -35.33 21.48 -16.67
C PRO A 514 -35.96 20.44 -15.74
N LEU A 515 -36.54 20.88 -14.61
CA LEU A 515 -37.24 20.01 -13.67
C LEU A 515 -38.53 19.43 -14.25
N GLU A 516 -39.29 20.17 -15.06
CA GLU A 516 -40.48 19.65 -15.74
C GLU A 516 -40.10 18.59 -16.80
N LYS A 517 -38.99 18.81 -17.52
CA LYS A 517 -38.44 17.81 -18.45
C LYS A 517 -38.03 16.53 -17.72
N LEU A 518 -37.33 16.65 -16.58
CA LEU A 518 -36.96 15.50 -15.75
C LEU A 518 -38.17 14.76 -15.19
N CYS A 519 -39.17 15.48 -14.65
CA CYS A 519 -40.43 14.89 -14.18
C CYS A 519 -41.13 14.08 -15.30
N LYS A 520 -41.12 14.61 -16.52
CA LYS A 520 -41.66 13.92 -17.69
C LYS A 520 -40.90 12.63 -17.98
N THR A 521 -39.57 12.69 -18.03
CA THR A 521 -38.73 11.52 -18.31
C THR A 521 -38.85 10.46 -17.21
N LEU A 522 -38.85 10.86 -15.93
CA LEU A 522 -39.12 9.96 -14.81
C LEU A 522 -40.46 9.25 -14.96
N TYR A 523 -41.52 9.98 -15.31
CA TYR A 523 -42.83 9.35 -15.53
C TYR A 523 -42.86 8.39 -16.73
N GLU A 524 -42.16 8.72 -17.81
CA GLU A 524 -42.02 7.84 -18.98
C GLU A 524 -41.22 6.57 -18.66
N GLU A 525 -40.12 6.68 -17.91
CA GLU A 525 -39.33 5.54 -17.45
C GLU A 525 -40.12 4.65 -16.48
N TYR A 526 -40.86 5.24 -15.53
CA TYR A 526 -41.74 4.48 -14.65
C TYR A 526 -42.73 3.63 -15.45
N LYS A 527 -43.33 4.18 -16.50
CA LYS A 527 -44.26 3.42 -17.38
C LYS A 527 -43.59 2.25 -18.07
N LYS A 528 -42.34 2.39 -18.51
CA LYS A 528 -41.57 1.28 -19.11
C LYS A 528 -41.35 0.15 -18.12
N HIS A 529 -41.20 0.47 -16.83
CA HIS A 529 -40.90 -0.47 -15.75
C HIS A 529 -42.08 -0.69 -14.79
N GLN A 530 -43.33 -0.47 -15.21
CA GLN A 530 -44.52 -0.50 -14.33
C GLN A 530 -44.65 -1.79 -13.48
N TYR A 531 -44.13 -2.92 -13.97
CA TYR A 531 -44.23 -4.23 -13.31
C TYR A 531 -42.92 -4.73 -12.74
N ASP A 532 -41.87 -3.91 -12.73
CA ASP A 532 -40.54 -4.26 -12.24
C ASP A 532 -40.06 -3.23 -11.22
N ALA A 533 -40.29 -3.52 -9.94
CA ALA A 533 -39.97 -2.63 -8.83
C ALA A 533 -38.45 -2.42 -8.66
N ASP A 534 -37.62 -3.41 -9.02
CA ASP A 534 -36.16 -3.25 -8.96
C ASP A 534 -35.69 -2.30 -10.06
N ALA A 535 -36.16 -2.49 -11.30
CA ALA A 535 -35.85 -1.58 -12.40
C ALA A 535 -36.36 -0.15 -12.19
N GLN A 536 -37.43 0.05 -11.41
CA GLN A 536 -37.89 1.39 -11.01
C GLN A 536 -36.91 2.11 -10.07
N THR A 537 -36.09 1.37 -9.33
CA THR A 537 -35.16 1.92 -8.33
C THR A 537 -33.70 1.72 -8.72
N SER A 538 -33.41 1.21 -9.92
CA SER A 538 -32.04 0.94 -10.38
C SER A 538 -31.75 1.54 -11.76
N GLY A 539 -30.48 1.79 -12.06
CA GLY A 539 -30.02 2.31 -13.36
C GLY A 539 -30.58 3.70 -13.69
N VAL A 540 -31.20 3.83 -14.86
CA VAL A 540 -31.64 5.13 -15.43
C VAL A 540 -32.64 5.86 -14.52
N PRO A 541 -33.72 5.24 -13.99
CA PRO A 541 -34.59 5.90 -13.02
C PRO A 541 -33.87 6.47 -11.80
N ALA A 542 -32.93 5.73 -11.22
CA ALA A 542 -32.16 6.19 -10.08
C ALA A 542 -31.27 7.39 -10.43
N LEU A 543 -30.59 7.36 -11.58
CA LEU A 543 -29.78 8.48 -12.06
C LEU A 543 -30.64 9.73 -12.35
N LEU A 544 -31.84 9.56 -12.91
CA LEU A 544 -32.78 10.66 -13.13
C LEU A 544 -33.20 11.33 -11.82
N TRP A 545 -33.38 10.57 -10.74
CA TRP A 545 -33.61 11.12 -9.41
C TRP A 545 -32.39 11.87 -8.87
N VAL A 546 -31.17 11.37 -9.06
CA VAL A 546 -29.94 12.12 -8.71
C VAL A 546 -29.91 13.47 -9.43
N LYS A 547 -30.18 13.50 -10.74
CA LYS A 547 -30.26 14.74 -11.52
C LYS A 547 -31.39 15.66 -11.07
N PHE A 548 -32.52 15.09 -10.68
CA PHE A 548 -33.64 15.85 -10.13
C PHE A 548 -33.22 16.59 -8.86
N PHE A 549 -32.56 15.90 -7.92
CA PHE A 549 -32.05 16.53 -6.70
C PHE A 549 -30.94 17.52 -6.98
N TYR A 550 -30.05 17.19 -7.91
CA TYR A 550 -28.98 18.07 -8.35
C TYR A 550 -29.53 19.45 -8.72
N ILE A 551 -30.50 19.50 -9.65
CA ILE A 551 -31.14 20.73 -10.12
C ILE A 551 -32.06 21.36 -9.06
N ARG A 552 -32.91 20.55 -8.40
CA ARG A 552 -33.90 21.08 -7.44
C ARG A 552 -33.21 21.77 -6.27
N ASN A 553 -32.16 21.17 -5.73
CA ASN A 553 -31.43 21.66 -4.58
C ASN A 553 -30.29 22.61 -4.96
N LYS A 554 -30.12 22.91 -6.26
CA LYS A 554 -29.15 23.86 -6.79
C LYS A 554 -27.68 23.44 -6.61
N PHE A 555 -27.38 22.14 -6.66
CA PHE A 555 -26.00 21.67 -6.62
C PHE A 555 -25.21 22.09 -7.88
N GLU A 556 -25.89 22.32 -9.01
CA GLU A 556 -25.33 22.90 -10.23
C GLU A 556 -24.87 24.35 -10.07
N SER A 557 -25.29 25.03 -9.00
CA SER A 557 -24.91 26.41 -8.72
C SER A 557 -23.62 26.55 -7.89
N ILE A 558 -23.09 25.43 -7.40
CA ILE A 558 -21.75 25.40 -6.77
C ILE A 558 -20.74 25.71 -7.87
N ASP A 559 -19.87 26.68 -7.65
CA ASP A 559 -18.89 27.09 -8.67
C ASP A 559 -17.78 26.03 -8.81
N MET A 560 -17.19 25.91 -10.00
CA MET A 560 -16.00 25.08 -10.20
C MET A 560 -14.83 25.56 -9.33
N ASP A 561 -14.71 26.88 -9.12
CA ASP A 561 -13.73 27.47 -8.20
C ASP A 561 -14.03 27.09 -6.74
N GLU A 562 -15.31 26.93 -6.37
CA GLU A 562 -15.69 26.50 -5.02
C GLU A 562 -15.32 25.02 -4.79
N TYR A 563 -15.54 24.14 -5.77
CA TYR A 563 -15.05 22.76 -5.71
C TYR A 563 -13.52 22.67 -5.69
N LYS A 564 -12.84 23.55 -6.42
CA LYS A 564 -11.39 23.65 -6.36
C LYS A 564 -10.92 24.02 -4.95
N ASP A 565 -11.54 25.03 -4.35
CA ASP A 565 -11.27 25.45 -2.97
C ASP A 565 -11.53 24.30 -1.98
N PHE A 566 -12.61 23.53 -2.13
CA PHE A 566 -12.88 22.38 -1.27
C PHE A 566 -11.78 21.31 -1.31
N VAL A 567 -11.17 21.09 -2.47
CA VAL A 567 -10.08 20.13 -2.66
C VAL A 567 -8.76 20.68 -2.12
N GLU A 568 -8.48 21.97 -2.36
CA GLU A 568 -7.24 22.64 -1.96
C GLU A 568 -7.20 22.98 -0.46
N LEU A 569 -8.30 23.42 0.15
CA LEU A 569 -8.40 23.68 1.60
C LEU A 569 -8.23 22.40 2.43
N ALA A 570 -8.52 21.24 1.84
CA ALA A 570 -8.26 19.95 2.46
C ALA A 570 -6.82 19.45 2.23
N SER A 571 -6.01 20.10 1.38
CA SER A 571 -4.62 19.69 1.13
C SER A 571 -3.67 19.84 2.33
N PRO A 572 -3.79 20.85 3.23
CA PRO A 572 -2.94 20.93 4.41
C PRO A 572 -3.18 19.82 5.43
N LEU A 573 -4.22 18.99 5.24
CA LEU A 573 -4.51 17.80 6.03
C LEU A 573 -3.74 16.57 5.53
N ASP A 574 -2.76 16.75 4.64
CA ASP A 574 -1.65 15.82 4.42
C ASP A 574 -0.84 15.67 5.72
N TRP A 575 -1.46 15.10 6.74
CA TRP A 575 -0.85 14.78 8.02
C TRP A 575 0.23 13.72 7.75
N MET A 576 1.49 14.15 7.71
CA MET A 576 2.66 13.30 7.91
C MET A 576 2.77 13.01 9.41
N GLY A 577 2.63 11.74 9.79
CA GLY A 577 2.27 11.27 11.14
C GLY A 577 2.94 11.96 12.34
N LYS A 578 2.34 11.74 13.52
CA LYS A 578 2.69 12.33 14.84
C LYS A 578 4.18 12.38 15.24
N ASP A 579 5.08 11.72 14.52
CA ASP A 579 6.49 11.59 14.87
C ASP A 579 7.35 12.80 14.46
N GLU A 580 6.78 13.82 13.78
CA GLU A 580 7.52 15.03 13.36
C GLU A 580 7.35 16.26 14.26
N LEU A 581 6.57 16.17 15.35
CA LEU A 581 6.53 17.27 16.33
C LEU A 581 7.68 17.08 17.33
N PRO A 582 8.73 17.93 17.34
CA PRO A 582 9.64 17.95 18.47
C PRO A 582 8.81 18.24 19.72
N GLU A 583 9.05 17.51 20.80
CA GLU A 583 8.52 17.85 22.12
C GLU A 583 8.87 19.32 22.37
N ILE A 584 7.84 20.17 22.38
CA ILE A 584 7.98 21.56 22.79
C ILE A 584 7.95 21.50 24.32
N ASP A 585 9.14 21.69 24.91
CA ASP A 585 9.36 21.88 26.36
C ASP A 585 8.42 22.92 26.99
#